data_AF-A0A7Y1AT00-F1
#
_entry.id   AF-A0A7Y1AT00-F1
#
_cell.length_a   1.000
_cell.length_b   1.000
_cell.length_c   1.000
_cell.angle_alpha   90.00
_cell.angle_beta   90.00
_cell.angle_gamma   90.00
#
_symmetry.space_group_name_H-M   'P 1'
#
loop_
_entity.id
_entity.type
_entity.pdbx_description
1 polymer ?
#
loop_
_entity_poly.entity_id
_entity_poly.type
_entity_poly.pdbx_seq_one_letter_code
_entity_poly.pdbx_strand_id
1 'polypeptide(L)'
;MLNWDSSDTEDLGTPAVQPVSTALDALNSVGDQEAMKARQVTADDTPAIIRAKSALNTLDVAEGLAELEGASARVAVDEKMMINCRADLNQLVPFKYDWAWQKYLDGCANHWMPQEVNMTADIALWKNPEGLTDDERRIVMRNLGFFSTADSLVANNLVLAVYR
;
A
#
# COMPACT_ATOMS: atom_id res chain seq x y z
N MET A 1 -1.95 20.86 -19.55
CA MET A 1 -2.41 20.26 -18.29
C MET A 1 -3.83 19.80 -18.53
N LEU A 2 -4.09 18.49 -18.54
CA LEU A 2 -5.46 17.99 -18.56
C LEU A 2 -6.09 18.30 -17.21
N ASN A 3 -7.01 19.26 -17.19
CA ASN A 3 -7.82 19.57 -16.03
C ASN A 3 -8.99 18.57 -16.01
N TRP A 4 -9.02 17.69 -15.00
CA TRP A 4 -10.04 16.65 -14.84
C TRP A 4 -11.34 17.16 -14.20
N ASP A 5 -11.48 18.48 -14.02
CA ASP A 5 -12.63 19.13 -13.38
C ASP A 5 -13.82 19.40 -14.33
N SER A 6 -13.69 19.06 -15.61
CA SER A 6 -14.80 19.12 -16.58
C SER A 6 -15.32 17.72 -16.85
N SER A 7 -15.95 17.12 -15.84
CA SER A 7 -16.91 16.03 -16.11
C SER A 7 -18.24 16.69 -16.43
N ASP A 8 -18.42 17.01 -17.72
CA ASP A 8 -19.69 17.43 -18.27
C ASP A 8 -20.79 16.45 -17.84
N THR A 9 -21.91 17.02 -17.42
CA THR A 9 -23.20 16.35 -17.28
C THR A 9 -23.65 15.82 -18.63
N GLU A 10 -23.09 14.69 -19.05
CA GLU A 10 -23.64 13.85 -20.10
C GLU A 10 -24.20 12.59 -19.46
N ASP A 11 -25.52 12.48 -19.51
CA ASP A 11 -26.32 11.32 -19.11
C ASP A 11 -26.03 10.15 -20.08
N LEU A 12 -24.84 9.55 -19.92
CA LEU A 12 -24.49 8.30 -20.55
C LEU A 12 -25.12 7.19 -19.72
N GLY A 13 -26.31 6.79 -20.16
CA GLY A 13 -27.08 5.69 -19.59
C GLY A 13 -26.19 4.53 -19.18
N THR A 14 -26.27 4.18 -17.89
CA THR A 14 -25.50 3.11 -17.27
C THR A 14 -25.69 1.81 -18.07
N PRO A 15 -24.64 1.20 -18.64
CA PRO A 15 -24.77 -0.16 -19.12
C PRO A 15 -25.06 -1.03 -17.89
N ALA A 16 -26.22 -1.68 -17.89
CA ALA A 16 -26.62 -2.59 -16.83
C ALA A 16 -25.53 -3.68 -16.68
N VAL A 17 -24.80 -3.63 -15.58
CA VAL A 17 -23.86 -4.68 -15.18
C VAL A 17 -24.70 -5.93 -14.94
N GLN A 18 -24.51 -6.95 -15.78
CA GLN A 18 -25.14 -8.26 -15.57
C GLN A 18 -24.67 -8.85 -14.23
N PRO A 19 -25.53 -9.63 -13.53
CA PRO A 19 -25.30 -10.02 -12.15
C PRO A 19 -24.17 -11.05 -12.09
N VAL A 20 -22.97 -10.61 -11.76
CA VAL A 20 -21.85 -11.49 -11.39
C VAL A 20 -22.13 -12.19 -10.05
N SER A 21 -23.13 -11.73 -9.29
CA SER A 21 -23.47 -12.26 -7.96
C SER A 21 -23.89 -13.73 -7.98
N THR A 22 -24.75 -14.15 -8.92
CA THR A 22 -25.42 -15.47 -8.82
C THR A 22 -24.47 -16.66 -9.02
N ALA A 23 -23.44 -16.49 -9.87
CA ALA A 23 -22.43 -17.53 -10.10
C ALA A 23 -21.44 -17.63 -8.92
N LEU A 24 -21.11 -16.50 -8.31
CA LEU A 24 -20.24 -16.44 -7.14
C LEU A 24 -20.94 -17.02 -5.90
N ASP A 25 -22.22 -16.71 -5.72
CA ASP A 25 -23.06 -17.22 -4.64
C ASP A 25 -23.20 -18.74 -4.70
N ALA A 26 -23.36 -19.29 -5.90
CA ALA A 26 -23.42 -20.74 -6.11
C ALA A 26 -22.08 -21.42 -5.74
N LEU A 27 -20.94 -20.84 -6.14
CA LEU A 27 -19.62 -21.37 -5.80
C LEU A 27 -19.33 -21.29 -4.29
N ASN A 28 -19.71 -20.19 -3.64
CA ASN A 28 -19.60 -20.02 -2.19
C ASN A 28 -20.42 -21.08 -1.46
N SER A 29 -21.66 -21.33 -1.89
CA SER A 29 -22.52 -22.35 -1.28
C SER A 29 -21.96 -23.77 -1.40
N VAL A 30 -21.31 -24.10 -2.52
CA VAL A 30 -20.63 -25.39 -2.72
C VAL A 30 -19.40 -25.48 -1.83
N GLY A 31 -18.61 -24.42 -1.75
CA GLY A 31 -17.44 -24.34 -0.86
C GLY A 31 -17.79 -24.54 0.61
N ASP A 32 -18.87 -23.91 1.08
CA ASP A 32 -19.36 -24.04 2.45
C ASP A 32 -19.81 -25.46 2.78
N GLN A 33 -20.50 -26.12 1.85
CA GLN A 33 -20.93 -27.51 2.01
C GLN A 33 -19.74 -28.47 2.09
N GLU A 34 -18.72 -28.29 1.26
CA GLU A 34 -17.51 -29.11 1.30
C GLU A 34 -16.68 -28.84 2.56
N ALA A 35 -16.61 -27.59 3.01
CA ALA A 35 -15.96 -27.23 4.27
C ALA A 35 -16.68 -27.86 5.48
N MET A 36 -18.01 -27.87 5.51
CA MET A 36 -18.78 -28.54 6.57
C MET A 36 -18.53 -30.05 6.57
N LYS A 37 -18.52 -30.70 5.40
CA LYS A 37 -18.21 -32.14 5.29
C LYS A 37 -16.81 -32.44 5.81
N ALA A 38 -15.82 -31.63 5.44
CA ALA A 38 -14.44 -31.81 5.89
C ALA A 38 -14.27 -31.63 7.42
N ARG A 39 -15.11 -30.80 8.06
CA ARG A 39 -15.06 -30.53 9.51
C ARG A 39 -15.90 -31.50 10.36
N GLN A 40 -16.66 -32.41 9.74
CA GLN A 40 -17.39 -33.45 10.48
C GLN A 40 -16.43 -34.46 11.10
N VAL A 41 -16.66 -34.78 12.38
CA VAL A 41 -15.91 -35.80 13.09
C VAL A 41 -16.38 -37.17 12.62
N THR A 42 -15.44 -38.01 12.18
CA THR A 42 -15.69 -39.36 11.68
C THR A 42 -15.06 -40.40 12.61
N ALA A 43 -15.57 -41.64 12.57
CA ALA A 43 -15.13 -42.72 13.45
C ALA A 43 -13.64 -43.08 13.31
N ASP A 44 -13.05 -42.80 12.16
CA ASP A 44 -11.63 -43.07 11.85
C ASP A 44 -10.67 -41.93 12.29
N ASP A 45 -11.19 -40.84 12.87
CA ASP A 45 -10.37 -39.70 13.26
C ASP A 45 -9.53 -39.97 14.51
N THR A 46 -8.26 -39.60 14.46
CA THR A 46 -7.39 -39.63 15.65
C THR A 46 -7.81 -38.57 16.68
N PRO A 47 -7.50 -38.75 17.98
CA PRO A 47 -7.83 -37.77 19.02
C PRO A 47 -7.29 -36.35 18.81
N ALA A 48 -6.25 -36.18 17.98
CA ALA A 48 -5.73 -34.86 17.59
C ALA A 48 -6.61 -34.22 16.50
N ILE A 49 -7.07 -35.00 15.52
CA ILE A 49 -7.95 -34.55 14.44
C ILE A 49 -9.33 -34.16 14.99
N ILE A 50 -9.87 -34.94 15.93
CA ILE A 50 -11.15 -34.62 16.60
C ILE A 50 -11.08 -33.25 17.27
N ARG A 51 -10.00 -32.97 18.01
CA ARG A 51 -9.78 -31.67 18.68
C ARG A 51 -9.65 -30.51 17.69
N ALA A 52 -8.94 -30.71 16.59
CA ALA A 52 -8.80 -29.69 15.54
C ALA A 52 -10.14 -29.39 14.85
N LYS A 53 -10.91 -30.42 14.49
CA LYS A 53 -12.26 -30.28 13.89
C LYS A 53 -13.23 -29.58 14.85
N SER A 54 -13.23 -29.93 16.14
CA SER A 54 -14.05 -29.24 17.14
C SER A 54 -13.66 -27.77 17.34
N ALA A 55 -12.35 -27.46 17.31
CA ALA A 55 -11.86 -26.09 17.41
C ALA A 55 -12.28 -25.25 16.19
N LEU A 56 -12.20 -25.81 14.98
CA LEU A 56 -12.65 -25.15 13.75
C LEU A 56 -14.17 -24.90 13.74
N ASN A 57 -14.97 -25.79 14.32
CA ASN A 57 -16.42 -25.59 14.44
C ASN A 57 -16.81 -24.52 15.47
N THR A 58 -15.92 -24.21 16.41
CA THR A 58 -16.13 -23.19 17.46
C THR A 58 -15.44 -21.87 17.12
N LEU A 59 -14.72 -21.80 15.99
CA LEU A 59 -14.00 -20.61 15.57
C LEU A 59 -15.01 -19.51 15.20
N ASP A 60 -14.88 -18.35 15.85
CA ASP A 60 -15.65 -17.17 15.48
C ASP A 60 -15.13 -16.61 14.15
N VAL A 61 -15.96 -16.70 13.12
CA VAL A 61 -15.68 -16.20 11.77
C VAL A 61 -16.38 -14.87 11.48
N ALA A 62 -17.14 -14.32 12.43
CA ALA A 62 -17.93 -13.12 12.21
C ALA A 62 -17.05 -11.90 11.85
N GLU A 63 -15.89 -11.77 12.50
CA GLU A 63 -14.94 -10.70 12.21
C GLU A 63 -14.37 -10.79 10.79
N GLY A 64 -13.99 -11.99 10.35
CA GLY A 64 -13.46 -12.20 8.99
C GLY A 64 -14.51 -12.03 7.89
N LEU A 65 -15.77 -12.40 8.16
CA LEU A 65 -16.87 -12.16 7.23
C LEU A 65 -17.21 -10.67 7.10
N ALA A 66 -17.18 -9.92 8.22
CA ALA A 66 -17.40 -8.48 8.20
C ALA A 66 -16.30 -7.72 7.44
N GLU A 67 -15.05 -8.20 7.50
CA GLU A 67 -13.94 -7.66 6.71
C GLU A 67 -14.10 -7.98 5.21
N LEU A 68 -14.53 -9.20 4.87
CA LEU A 68 -14.77 -9.63 3.49
C LEU A 68 -15.92 -8.87 2.81
N GLU A 69 -17.03 -8.60 3.52
CA GLU A 69 -18.16 -7.82 2.98
C GLU A 69 -17.76 -6.37 2.66
N GLY A 70 -16.89 -5.76 3.48
CA GLY A 70 -16.43 -4.38 3.28
C GLY A 70 -15.43 -4.21 2.11
N ALA A 71 -14.69 -5.28 1.75
CA ALA A 71 -13.61 -5.21 0.76
C ALA A 71 -14.08 -5.08 -0.71
N SER A 72 -15.36 -5.35 -0.99
CA SER A 72 -15.95 -5.34 -2.35
C SER A 72 -16.74 -4.06 -2.66
N ALA A 73 -17.11 -3.29 -1.63
CA ALA A 73 -17.92 -2.10 -1.78
C ALA A 73 -17.10 -0.89 -2.24
N ARG A 74 -17.77 0.08 -2.90
CA ARG A 74 -17.17 1.39 -3.19
C ARG A 74 -16.94 2.13 -1.88
N VAL A 75 -15.74 2.67 -1.70
CA VAL A 75 -15.37 3.45 -0.51
C VAL A 75 -15.95 4.87 -0.59
N ALA A 76 -16.55 5.34 0.52
CA ALA A 76 -16.98 6.73 0.65
C ALA A 76 -15.85 7.63 1.21
N VAL A 77 -15.87 8.92 0.90
CA VAL A 77 -14.79 9.86 1.29
C VAL A 77 -14.69 10.01 2.81
N ASP A 78 -15.82 10.05 3.51
CA ASP A 78 -15.91 10.23 4.96
C ASP A 78 -15.35 9.04 5.75
N GLU A 79 -15.38 7.83 5.18
CA GLU A 79 -14.82 6.61 5.77
C GLU A 79 -13.29 6.58 5.86
N LYS A 80 -12.58 7.31 4.98
CA LYS A 80 -11.11 7.27 4.92
C LYS A 80 -10.49 8.02 6.12
N MET A 81 -9.52 7.42 6.80
CA MET A 81 -8.81 8.06 7.92
C MET A 81 -7.30 7.94 7.74
N MET A 82 -6.51 8.90 8.25
CA MET A 82 -5.04 8.86 8.17
C MET A 82 -4.44 7.67 8.94
N ILE A 83 -5.03 7.30 10.07
CA ILE A 83 -4.62 6.18 10.92
C ILE A 83 -5.86 5.41 11.37
N ASN A 84 -5.72 4.10 11.60
CA ASN A 84 -6.80 3.20 12.06
C ASN A 84 -8.06 3.23 11.17
N CYS A 85 -7.89 3.41 9.85
CA CYS A 85 -8.97 3.36 8.86
C CYS A 85 -9.48 1.93 8.65
N ARG A 86 -10.79 1.76 8.41
CA ARG A 86 -11.41 0.45 8.09
C ARG A 86 -11.88 0.34 6.63
N ALA A 87 -11.87 1.43 5.87
CA ALA A 87 -12.19 1.41 4.44
C ALA A 87 -11.09 0.73 3.62
N ASP A 88 -11.45 0.20 2.44
CA ASP A 88 -10.50 -0.45 1.53
C ASP A 88 -9.42 0.53 1.03
N LEU A 89 -8.18 0.27 1.42
CA LEU A 89 -7.02 1.10 1.10
C LEU A 89 -6.50 0.88 -0.33
N ASN A 90 -6.86 -0.23 -0.98
CA ASN A 90 -6.42 -0.52 -2.34
C ASN A 90 -7.18 0.31 -3.39
N GLN A 91 -8.31 0.90 -2.99
CA GLN A 91 -9.08 1.85 -3.80
C GLN A 91 -8.56 3.27 -3.61
N LEU A 92 -7.78 3.74 -4.60
CA LEU A 92 -7.21 5.09 -4.57
C LEU A 92 -8.30 6.18 -4.50
N VAL A 93 -9.35 6.03 -5.30
CA VAL A 93 -10.48 6.96 -5.37
C VAL A 93 -11.62 6.52 -4.44
N PRO A 94 -12.41 7.47 -3.90
CA PRO A 94 -12.27 8.92 -4.04
C PRO A 94 -11.16 9.48 -3.14
N PHE A 95 -10.58 10.63 -3.54
CA PHE A 95 -9.56 11.32 -2.75
C PHE A 95 -10.21 12.05 -1.57
N LYS A 96 -9.63 11.90 -0.37
CA LYS A 96 -10.00 12.68 0.83
C LYS A 96 -8.97 13.76 1.17
N TYR A 97 -7.70 13.49 0.90
CA TYR A 97 -6.57 14.31 1.30
C TYR A 97 -5.89 14.89 0.07
N ASP A 98 -6.50 15.91 -0.54
CA ASP A 98 -5.99 16.53 -1.78
C ASP A 98 -4.58 17.09 -1.62
N TRP A 99 -4.24 17.55 -0.41
CA TRP A 99 -2.89 18.01 -0.09
C TRP A 99 -1.84 16.91 -0.27
N ALA A 100 -2.18 15.65 0.05
CA ALA A 100 -1.27 14.52 -0.08
C ALA A 100 -1.07 14.16 -1.56
N TRP A 101 -2.16 14.18 -2.33
CA TRP A 101 -2.11 13.99 -3.77
C TRP A 101 -1.29 15.09 -4.47
N GLN A 102 -1.50 16.35 -4.09
CA GLN A 102 -0.71 17.45 -4.63
C GLN A 102 0.78 17.29 -4.32
N LYS A 103 1.14 16.83 -3.11
CA LYS A 103 2.56 16.57 -2.75
C LYS A 103 3.18 15.45 -3.57
N TYR A 104 2.42 14.41 -3.91
CA TYR A 104 2.86 13.39 -4.85
C TYR A 104 3.14 13.98 -6.25
N LEU A 105 2.21 14.79 -6.78
CA LEU A 105 2.39 15.45 -8.07
C LEU A 105 3.58 16.42 -8.08
N ASP A 106 3.72 17.23 -7.03
CA ASP A 106 4.86 18.13 -6.84
C ASP A 106 6.18 17.34 -6.83
N GLY A 107 6.20 16.17 -6.19
CA GLY A 107 7.36 15.27 -6.16
C GLY A 107 7.69 14.69 -7.54
N CYS A 108 6.69 14.21 -8.27
CA CYS A 108 6.87 13.72 -9.64
C CYS A 108 7.38 14.79 -10.60
N ALA A 109 6.93 16.04 -10.46
CA ALA A 109 7.40 17.17 -11.27
C ALA A 109 8.87 17.52 -11.00
N ASN A 110 9.42 17.15 -9.84
CA ASN A 110 10.81 17.38 -9.43
C ASN A 110 11.73 16.17 -9.72
N HIS A 111 11.38 15.34 -10.71
CA HIS A 111 12.24 14.23 -11.10
C HIS A 111 13.59 14.72 -11.65
N TRP A 112 14.69 14.16 -11.13
CA TRP A 112 16.05 14.38 -11.61
C TRP A 112 16.90 13.13 -11.34
N MET A 113 17.99 12.98 -12.07
CA MET A 113 18.96 11.90 -11.88
C MET A 113 20.34 12.46 -11.52
N PRO A 114 21.05 11.91 -10.52
CA PRO A 114 22.37 12.44 -10.12
C PRO A 114 23.40 12.52 -11.25
N GLN A 115 23.32 11.62 -12.23
CA GLN A 115 24.20 11.57 -13.39
C GLN A 115 24.01 12.74 -14.37
N GLU A 116 22.92 13.51 -14.23
CA GLU A 116 22.65 14.70 -15.04
C GLU A 116 23.55 15.89 -14.64
N VAL A 117 24.15 15.85 -13.44
CA VAL A 117 25.06 16.89 -12.95
C VAL A 117 26.51 16.52 -13.26
N ASN A 118 27.21 17.36 -14.03
CA ASN A 118 28.62 17.12 -14.39
C ASN A 118 29.55 17.41 -13.19
N MET A 119 30.35 16.41 -12.79
CA MET A 119 31.26 16.48 -11.65
C MET A 119 32.75 16.69 -12.04
N THR A 120 33.06 17.00 -13.30
CA THR A 120 34.46 17.05 -13.79
C THR A 120 35.27 18.15 -13.09
N ALA A 121 34.67 19.33 -12.89
CA ALA A 121 35.29 20.44 -12.17
C ALA A 121 35.53 20.08 -10.69
N ASP A 122 34.53 19.51 -10.03
CA ASP A 122 34.58 19.05 -8.65
C ASP A 122 35.66 17.99 -8.44
N ILE A 123 35.78 17.03 -9.37
CA ILE A 123 36.83 16.00 -9.33
C ILE A 123 38.22 16.62 -9.48
N ALA A 124 38.40 17.57 -10.40
CA ALA A 124 39.67 18.27 -10.59
C ALA A 124 40.04 19.09 -9.34
N LEU A 125 39.09 19.81 -8.78
CA LEU A 125 39.26 20.59 -7.53
C LEU A 125 39.62 19.68 -6.36
N TRP A 126 38.91 18.56 -6.20
CA TRP A 126 39.15 17.62 -5.12
C TRP A 126 40.55 16.99 -5.20
N LYS A 127 41.05 16.70 -6.41
CA LYS A 127 42.37 16.11 -6.63
C LYS A 127 43.53 17.12 -6.50
N ASN A 128 43.28 18.42 -6.68
CA ASN A 128 44.30 19.45 -6.53
C ASN A 128 44.67 19.63 -5.04
N PRO A 129 45.94 19.41 -4.63
CA PRO A 129 46.38 19.62 -3.25
C PRO A 129 46.15 21.05 -2.74
N GLU A 130 46.21 22.04 -3.62
CA GLU A 130 45.97 23.47 -3.30
C GLU A 130 44.53 23.90 -3.59
N GLY A 131 43.65 22.98 -4.02
CA GLY A 131 42.28 23.30 -4.44
C GLY A 131 41.32 23.60 -3.29
N LEU A 132 41.51 22.94 -2.14
CA LEU A 132 40.70 23.11 -0.93
C LEU A 132 41.60 23.02 0.30
N THR A 133 41.33 23.86 1.28
CA THR A 133 41.95 23.77 2.61
C THR A 133 41.53 22.50 3.35
N ASP A 134 42.30 22.11 4.36
CA ASP A 134 42.00 20.93 5.17
C ASP A 134 40.64 21.03 5.88
N ASP A 135 40.25 22.23 6.32
CA ASP A 135 38.98 22.45 7.01
C ASP A 135 37.78 22.37 6.04
N GLU A 136 37.92 22.89 4.82
CA GLU A 136 36.89 22.73 3.78
C GLU A 136 36.70 21.24 3.41
N ARG A 137 37.81 20.51 3.22
CA ARG A 137 37.76 19.06 2.94
C ARG A 137 37.11 18.30 4.09
N ARG A 138 37.42 18.67 5.35
CA ARG A 138 36.83 18.06 6.54
C ARG A 138 35.32 18.25 6.60
N ILE A 139 34.81 19.43 6.24
CA ILE A 139 33.38 19.69 6.17
C ILE A 139 32.72 18.81 5.10
N VAL A 140 33.29 18.74 3.89
CA VAL A 140 32.75 17.90 2.81
C VAL A 140 32.71 16.43 3.23
N MET A 141 33.80 15.89 3.78
CA MET A 141 33.86 14.48 4.21
C MET A 141 32.85 14.17 5.32
N ARG A 142 32.67 15.06 6.30
CA ARG A 142 31.69 14.86 7.38
C ARG A 142 30.27 14.86 6.86
N ASN A 143 29.93 15.78 5.96
CA ASN A 143 28.59 15.84 5.35
C ASN A 143 28.33 14.58 4.52
N LEU A 144 29.25 14.19 3.64
CA LEU A 144 29.10 12.98 2.82
C LEU A 144 28.98 11.71 3.70
N GLY A 145 29.79 11.60 4.75
CA GLY A 145 29.71 10.49 5.70
C GLY A 145 28.35 10.41 6.38
N PHE A 146 27.80 11.54 6.83
CA PHE A 146 26.47 11.60 7.45
C PHE A 146 25.36 11.23 6.46
N PHE A 147 25.27 11.89 5.31
CA PHE A 147 24.19 11.68 4.34
C PHE A 147 24.26 10.31 3.65
N SER A 148 25.44 9.69 3.56
CA SER A 148 25.59 8.33 2.98
C SER A 148 24.74 7.26 3.68
N THR A 149 24.37 7.47 4.95
CA THR A 149 23.54 6.53 5.73
C THR A 149 22.22 7.13 6.19
N ALA A 150 22.16 8.45 6.43
CA ALA A 150 20.96 9.13 6.88
C ALA A 150 19.77 8.91 5.93
N ASP A 151 19.99 8.96 4.62
CA ASP A 151 18.93 8.76 3.62
C ASP A 151 18.32 7.34 3.72
N SER A 152 19.16 6.33 3.99
CA SER A 152 18.70 4.96 4.21
C SER A 152 17.89 4.83 5.50
N LEU A 153 18.25 5.56 6.57
CA LEU A 153 17.48 5.55 7.81
C LEU A 153 16.08 6.15 7.60
N VAL A 154 15.98 7.25 6.85
CA VAL A 154 14.69 7.87 6.51
C VAL A 154 13.84 6.92 5.67
N ALA A 155 14.42 6.33 4.61
CA ALA A 155 13.70 5.36 3.77
C ALA A 155 13.20 4.14 4.57
N ASN A 156 14.06 3.59 5.43
CA ASN A 156 13.68 2.46 6.29
C ASN A 156 12.57 2.84 7.28
N ASN A 157 12.62 4.04 7.86
CA ASN A 157 11.56 4.50 8.75
C ASN A 157 10.22 4.65 8.00
N LEU A 158 10.23 5.20 6.79
CA LEU A 158 9.02 5.34 5.98
C LEU A 158 8.37 3.98 5.69
N VAL A 159 9.17 2.98 5.31
CA VAL A 159 8.65 1.65 4.96
C VAL A 159 8.27 0.82 6.19
N LEU A 160 9.12 0.78 7.22
CA LEU A 160 8.97 -0.16 8.33
C LEU A 160 8.14 0.38 9.50
N ALA A 161 8.03 1.70 9.64
CA ALA A 161 7.33 2.33 10.76
C ALA A 161 6.10 3.14 10.33
N VAL A 162 6.19 3.91 9.24
CA VAL A 162 5.09 4.80 8.82
C VAL A 162 4.05 4.08 7.95
N TYR A 163 4.48 3.27 6.97
CA TYR A 163 3.57 2.61 6.02
C TYR A 163 2.97 1.28 6.52
N ARG A 164 3.44 0.76 7.66
CA ARG A 164 3.12 -0.59 8.13
C ARG A 164 1.65 -0.81 8.46
#